data_AF-A0A1I7T6I9-F1
#
_entry.id   AF-A0A1I7T6I9-F1
#
_cell.length_a   1.000
_cell.length_b   1.000
_cell.length_c   1.000
_cell.angle_alpha   90.00
_cell.angle_beta   90.00
_cell.angle_gamma   90.00
#
_symmetry.space_group_name_H-M   'P 1'
#
loop_
_entity.id
_entity.type
_entity.pdbx_description
1 polymer ?
#
loop_
_entity_poly.entity_id
_entity_poly.type
_entity_poly.pdbx_seq_one_letter_code
_entity_poly.pdbx_strand_id
1 'polypeptide(L)'
;MSNCHPEELWIGTIIHYLSSLFSIPIYGIAFSVLLCKCPKQFDNKYRNYLVAHIISGVLLEIHMGVFWRAKVSLPVPIMCSFGLSSDYSVENLFIFIYILLLTGASAVSILIHRMTAVILYADRNRFQNLPAYLRLIFFFFSILTIIFTFVIRSELYSQHGYKLKMQEKYGTFPDYFWCQNCFFMVFDSITYILFFIFGYITLTSSIMSAGCSAFVTYTILNSSTLRLSRKTAAGQMNVLYSLVAAFMVHLFFIFVPFMTYFTANFINIDFPRNSISPNLKTIEPYRSLIYNDHNAPGTWILLCIDIAFDWKTLQKCCQRASID
;
A
#
# COMPACT_ATOMS: atom_id res chain seq x y z
N MET A 1 32.90 16.48 5.60
CA MET A 1 31.61 15.94 6.06
C MET A 1 30.59 16.28 5.00
N SER A 2 30.12 15.30 4.24
CA SER A 2 29.08 15.51 3.24
C SER A 2 27.74 15.78 3.93
N ASN A 3 26.97 16.72 3.39
CA ASN A 3 25.63 17.01 3.91
C ASN A 3 24.68 15.93 3.39
N CYS A 4 24.29 14.98 4.25
CA CYS A 4 23.44 13.83 3.86
C CYS A 4 21.94 14.13 3.83
N HIS A 5 21.57 15.38 4.08
CA HIS A 5 20.21 15.87 3.96
C HIS A 5 20.12 16.85 2.78
N PRO A 6 19.18 16.65 1.83
CA PRO A 6 18.87 17.66 0.84
C PRO A 6 18.24 18.88 1.53
N GLU A 7 18.37 20.06 0.93
CA GLU A 7 17.61 21.24 1.33
C GLU A 7 16.11 20.96 1.11
N GLU A 8 15.39 20.58 2.17
CA GLU A 8 13.96 20.34 2.10
C GLU A 8 13.18 21.66 1.99
N LEU A 9 12.18 21.69 1.11
CA LEU A 9 11.18 22.75 1.11
C LEU A 9 10.34 22.61 2.41
N TRP A 10 10.54 23.50 3.37
CA TRP A 10 9.88 23.50 4.69
C TRP A 10 8.36 23.29 4.63
N ILE A 11 7.71 23.75 3.56
CA ILE A 11 6.27 23.64 3.33
C ILE A 11 5.82 22.17 3.23
N GLY A 12 6.56 21.30 2.53
CA GLY A 12 6.17 19.90 2.36
C GLY A 12 6.23 19.12 3.67
N THR A 13 7.23 19.42 4.50
CA THR A 13 7.36 18.82 5.83
C THR A 13 6.24 19.29 6.77
N ILE A 14 5.83 20.56 6.72
CA ILE A 14 4.71 21.08 7.50
C ILE A 14 3.37 20.44 7.09
N ILE A 15 3.09 20.31 5.79
CA ILE A 15 1.86 19.68 5.28
C ILE A 15 1.76 18.23 5.74
N HIS A 16 2.87 17.49 5.66
CA HIS A 16 2.92 16.09 6.06
C HIS A 16 2.70 15.89 7.57
N TYR A 17 3.30 16.75 8.41
CA TYR A 17 3.07 16.73 9.86
C TYR A 17 1.64 17.11 10.23
N LEU A 18 1.06 18.14 9.60
CA LEU A 18 -0.33 18.51 9.83
C LEU A 18 -1.28 17.38 9.42
N SER A 19 -1.07 16.79 8.24
CA SER A 19 -1.89 15.67 7.78
C SER A 19 -1.80 14.46 8.71
N SER A 20 -0.59 14.13 9.19
CA SER A 20 -0.39 13.02 10.14
C SER A 20 -1.01 13.31 11.50
N LEU A 21 -0.94 14.56 11.97
CA LEU A 21 -1.51 14.99 13.25
C LEU A 21 -3.04 14.86 13.27
N PHE A 22 -3.71 15.10 12.14
CA PHE A 22 -5.17 14.95 12.02
C PHE A 22 -5.61 13.52 11.69
N SER A 23 -4.82 12.74 10.95
CA SER A 23 -5.19 11.37 10.59
C SER A 23 -5.10 10.41 11.77
N ILE A 24 -4.04 10.48 12.58
CA ILE A 24 -3.78 9.54 13.69
C ILE A 24 -4.93 9.51 14.71
N PRO A 25 -5.46 10.64 15.21
CA PRO A 25 -6.59 10.65 16.14
C PRO A 25 -7.88 10.11 15.52
N ILE A 26 -8.13 10.37 14.24
CA ILE A 26 -9.34 9.92 13.55
C ILE A 26 -9.29 8.40 13.34
N TYR A 27 -8.14 7.85 12.94
CA TYR A 27 -7.93 6.41 12.93
C TYR A 27 -8.09 5.81 14.33
N GLY A 28 -7.57 6.47 15.37
CA GLY A 28 -7.75 6.04 16.76
C GLY A 28 -9.22 5.99 17.20
N ILE A 29 -10.03 6.97 16.80
CA ILE A 29 -11.47 7.03 17.12
C ILE A 29 -12.25 5.99 16.33
N ALA A 30 -12.04 5.89 15.01
CA ALA A 30 -12.67 4.88 14.17
C ALA A 30 -12.35 3.46 14.67
N PHE A 31 -11.08 3.23 15.03
CA PHE A 31 -10.60 1.97 15.60
C PHE A 31 -11.23 1.64 16.96
N SER A 32 -11.30 2.63 17.85
CA SER A 32 -11.93 2.46 19.17
C SER A 32 -13.42 2.14 19.05
N VAL A 33 -14.11 2.75 18.09
CA VAL A 33 -15.52 2.49 17.83
C VAL A 33 -15.72 1.09 17.21
N LEU A 34 -14.90 0.69 16.24
CA LEU A 34 -14.93 -0.64 15.62
C LEU A 34 -14.65 -1.78 16.62
N LEU A 35 -13.69 -1.60 17.53
CA LEU A 35 -13.33 -2.61 18.52
C LEU A 35 -14.29 -2.68 19.71
N CYS A 36 -14.74 -1.52 20.21
CA CYS A 36 -15.49 -1.46 21.47
C CYS A 36 -17.02 -1.52 21.29
N LYS A 37 -17.56 -1.27 20.08
CA LYS A 37 -19.02 -1.26 19.84
C LYS A 37 -19.54 -2.34 18.87
N CYS A 38 -18.69 -3.19 18.29
CA CYS A 38 -19.19 -4.27 17.45
C CYS A 38 -19.95 -5.32 18.30
N PRO A 39 -21.18 -5.71 17.92
CA PRO A 39 -21.97 -6.67 18.67
C PRO A 39 -21.26 -8.02 18.73
N LYS A 40 -21.43 -8.76 19.84
CA LYS A 40 -20.95 -10.14 20.05
C LYS A 40 -21.39 -11.16 18.98
N GLN A 41 -22.15 -10.73 17.98
CA GLN A 41 -22.70 -11.52 16.87
C GLN A 41 -21.75 -11.64 15.66
N PHE A 42 -20.63 -10.89 15.61
CA PHE A 42 -19.62 -11.11 14.58
C PHE A 42 -18.75 -12.33 14.92
N ASP A 43 -18.55 -13.22 13.94
CA ASP A 43 -17.63 -14.35 14.05
C ASP A 43 -16.24 -13.85 14.48
N ASN A 44 -15.69 -14.45 15.54
CA ASN A 44 -14.37 -14.14 16.09
C ASN A 44 -13.28 -14.18 15.00
N LYS A 45 -13.45 -15.05 13.99
CA LYS A 45 -12.50 -15.18 12.88
C LYS A 45 -12.50 -13.96 11.97
N TYR A 46 -13.67 -13.45 11.61
CA TYR A 46 -13.79 -12.21 10.81
C TYR A 46 -13.22 -11.02 11.56
N ARG A 47 -13.54 -10.90 12.86
CA ARG A 47 -13.02 -9.83 13.72
C ARG A 47 -11.49 -9.83 13.73
N ASN A 48 -10.86 -10.99 13.92
CA ASN A 48 -9.40 -11.08 13.97
C ASN A 48 -8.74 -10.64 12.66
N TYR A 49 -9.32 -10.99 11.49
CA TYR A 49 -8.80 -10.50 10.21
C TYR A 49 -8.96 -8.99 10.06
N LEU A 50 -10.09 -8.44 10.49
CA LEU A 50 -10.34 -7.00 10.46
C LEU A 50 -9.36 -6.23 11.36
N VAL A 51 -9.15 -6.71 12.58
CA VAL A 51 -8.17 -6.12 13.51
C VAL A 51 -6.76 -6.19 12.92
N ALA A 52 -6.36 -7.34 12.38
CA ALA A 52 -5.05 -7.50 11.75
C ALA A 52 -4.85 -6.52 10.59
N HIS A 53 -5.87 -6.33 9.74
CA HIS A 53 -5.82 -5.40 8.61
C HIS A 53 -5.70 -3.94 9.04
N ILE A 54 -6.48 -3.53 10.04
CA ILE A 54 -6.43 -2.14 10.53
C ILE A 54 -5.08 -1.88 11.19
N ILE A 55 -4.60 -2.79 12.05
CA ILE A 55 -3.28 -2.66 12.69
C ILE A 55 -2.18 -2.59 11.64
N SER A 56 -2.20 -3.48 10.64
CA SER A 56 -1.18 -3.47 9.59
C SER A 56 -1.25 -2.22 8.71
N GLY A 57 -2.45 -1.68 8.45
CA GLY A 57 -2.64 -0.40 7.75
C GLY A 57 -2.08 0.78 8.54
N VAL A 58 -2.38 0.88 9.83
CA VAL A 58 -1.82 1.94 10.72
C VAL A 58 -0.30 1.83 10.80
N LEU A 59 0.23 0.61 10.95
CA LEU A 59 1.68 0.38 10.93
C LEU A 59 2.30 0.80 9.59
N LEU A 60 1.63 0.55 8.47
CA LEU A 60 2.10 0.95 7.15
C LEU A 60 2.17 2.47 7.01
N GLU A 61 1.14 3.19 7.45
CA GLU A 61 1.11 4.65 7.41
C GLU A 61 2.19 5.27 8.32
N ILE A 62 2.33 4.77 9.55
CA ILE A 62 3.37 5.23 10.48
C ILE A 62 4.76 4.95 9.91
N HIS A 63 4.98 3.74 9.38
CA HIS A 63 6.26 3.37 8.78
C HIS A 63 6.62 4.27 7.59
N MET A 64 5.70 4.41 6.63
CA MET A 64 5.92 5.25 5.45
C MET A 64 6.05 6.74 5.80
N GLY A 65 5.18 7.23 6.69
CA GLY A 65 5.03 8.65 6.99
C GLY A 65 6.03 9.19 8.01
N VAL A 66 6.47 8.38 8.97
CA VAL A 66 7.32 8.85 10.08
C VAL A 66 8.72 8.26 9.99
N PHE A 67 8.82 6.94 9.83
CA PHE A 67 10.12 6.24 9.90
C PHE A 67 10.89 6.30 8.59
N TRP A 68 10.25 5.97 7.47
CA TRP A 68 10.92 5.85 6.19
C TRP A 68 11.01 7.18 5.43
N ARG A 69 9.87 7.88 5.26
CA ARG A 69 9.72 9.09 4.39
C ARG A 69 10.54 8.94 3.10
N ALA A 70 10.25 7.88 2.36
CA ALA A 70 10.97 7.54 1.14
C ALA A 70 10.75 8.62 0.08
N LYS A 71 11.82 9.08 -0.56
CA LYS A 71 11.79 9.89 -1.77
C LYS A 71 12.49 9.18 -2.89
N VAL A 72 12.01 9.46 -4.09
CA VAL A 72 12.48 8.84 -5.32
C VAL A 72 12.85 9.95 -6.28
N SER A 73 14.08 9.91 -6.80
CA SER A 73 14.61 10.97 -7.67
C SER A 73 14.63 10.51 -9.13
N LEU A 74 13.53 10.69 -9.85
CA LEU A 74 13.47 10.39 -11.28
C LEU A 74 14.33 11.37 -12.11
N PRO A 75 15.05 10.91 -13.16
CA PRO A 75 14.96 9.59 -13.80
C PRO A 75 15.97 8.55 -13.26
N VAL A 76 16.63 8.83 -12.14
CA VAL A 76 17.62 7.93 -11.55
C VAL A 76 16.89 6.89 -10.70
N PRO A 77 17.22 5.59 -10.80
CA PRO A 77 16.60 4.53 -9.99
C PRO A 77 17.12 4.56 -8.54
N ILE A 78 17.05 5.71 -7.86
CA ILE A 78 17.53 5.91 -6.50
C ILE A 78 16.36 6.19 -5.56
N MET A 79 16.43 5.58 -4.38
CA MET A 79 15.49 5.76 -3.29
C MET A 79 16.24 6.23 -2.05
N CYS A 80 15.77 7.32 -1.46
CA CYS A 80 16.38 7.97 -0.31
C CYS A 80 15.38 8.04 0.86
N SER A 81 15.88 7.92 2.08
CA SER A 81 15.08 7.94 3.31
C SER A 81 15.34 9.21 4.11
N PHE A 82 14.26 9.85 4.58
CA PHE A 82 14.32 11.13 5.32
C PHE A 82 13.51 11.13 6.61
N GLY A 83 13.03 9.96 7.03
CA GLY A 83 12.32 9.81 8.29
C GLY A 83 13.27 9.56 9.46
N LEU A 84 12.70 9.16 10.60
CA LEU A 84 13.45 8.92 11.84
C LEU A 84 14.50 7.80 11.71
N SER A 85 14.31 6.85 10.79
CA SER A 85 15.25 5.76 10.52
C SER A 85 15.97 5.96 9.19
N SER A 86 16.29 7.21 8.81
CA SER A 86 16.92 7.54 7.53
C SER A 86 18.19 6.75 7.24
N ASP A 87 18.99 6.45 8.26
CA ASP A 87 20.26 5.73 8.12
C ASP A 87 20.08 4.24 7.75
N TYR A 88 18.86 3.71 7.89
CA TYR A 88 18.50 2.31 7.65
C TYR A 88 17.58 2.18 6.42
N SER A 89 17.93 2.83 5.32
CA SER A 89 17.05 2.94 4.14
C SER A 89 16.67 1.60 3.52
N VAL A 90 17.62 0.67 3.45
CA VAL A 90 17.41 -0.69 2.92
C VAL A 90 16.48 -1.49 3.84
N GLU A 91 16.59 -1.27 5.15
CA GLU A 91 15.83 -2.03 6.15
C GLU A 91 14.39 -1.52 6.17
N ASN A 92 14.23 -0.21 6.02
CA ASN A 92 12.92 0.39 5.86
C ASN A 92 12.19 -0.12 4.61
N LEU A 93 12.90 -0.38 3.51
CA LEU A 93 12.31 -1.03 2.34
C LEU A 93 11.80 -2.44 2.69
N PHE A 94 12.61 -3.25 3.38
CA PHE A 94 12.19 -4.60 3.76
C PHE A 94 11.03 -4.62 4.75
N ILE A 95 11.05 -3.74 5.77
CA ILE A 95 9.96 -3.57 6.71
C ILE A 95 8.68 -3.17 5.97
N PHE A 96 8.77 -2.23 5.03
CA PHE A 96 7.65 -1.83 4.18
C PHE A 96 7.06 -3.02 3.42
N ILE A 97 7.91 -3.84 2.79
CA ILE A 97 7.47 -5.04 2.05
C ILE A 97 6.73 -6.01 2.99
N TYR A 98 7.26 -6.29 4.18
CA TYR A 98 6.62 -7.21 5.12
C TYR A 98 5.27 -6.70 5.62
N ILE A 99 5.17 -5.40 5.94
CA ILE A 99 3.90 -4.78 6.34
C ILE A 99 2.92 -4.83 5.16
N LEU A 100 3.36 -4.55 3.93
CA LEU A 100 2.51 -4.60 2.74
C LEU A 100 1.97 -6.02 2.49
N LEU A 101 2.81 -7.06 2.65
CA LEU A 101 2.38 -8.45 2.56
C LEU A 101 1.34 -8.80 3.63
N LEU A 102 1.52 -8.34 4.87
CA LEU A 102 0.56 -8.53 5.95
C LEU A 102 -0.78 -7.84 5.68
N THR A 103 -0.74 -6.60 5.18
CA THR A 103 -1.92 -5.83 4.77
C THR A 103 -2.65 -6.49 3.61
N GLY A 104 -1.92 -7.01 2.61
CA GLY A 104 -2.50 -7.78 1.51
C GLY A 104 -3.16 -9.09 2.00
N ALA A 105 -2.46 -9.86 2.83
CA ALA A 105 -2.96 -11.13 3.36
C ALA A 105 -4.23 -10.97 4.21
N SER A 106 -4.27 -9.93 5.03
CA SER A 106 -5.44 -9.60 5.85
C SER A 106 -6.62 -9.14 4.98
N ALA A 107 -6.40 -8.26 3.99
CA ALA A 107 -7.44 -7.81 3.06
C ALA A 107 -8.07 -8.98 2.28
N VAL A 108 -7.23 -9.84 1.68
CA VAL A 108 -7.68 -11.03 0.94
C VAL A 108 -8.47 -11.96 1.85
N SER A 109 -8.03 -12.14 3.10
CA SER A 109 -8.71 -13.00 4.08
C SER A 109 -10.10 -12.47 4.48
N ILE A 110 -10.24 -11.15 4.69
CA ILE A 110 -11.53 -10.51 5.00
C ILE A 110 -12.52 -10.72 3.86
N LEU A 111 -12.10 -10.43 2.63
CA LEU A 111 -12.96 -10.50 1.45
C LEU A 111 -13.37 -11.93 1.11
N ILE A 112 -12.44 -12.89 1.20
CA ILE A 112 -12.76 -14.31 0.99
C ILE A 112 -13.69 -14.83 2.08
N HIS A 113 -13.46 -14.46 3.34
CA HIS A 113 -14.35 -14.87 4.43
C HIS A 113 -15.78 -14.38 4.19
N ARG A 114 -15.95 -13.12 3.77
CA ARG A 114 -17.26 -12.57 3.39
C ARG A 114 -17.90 -13.30 2.21
N MET A 115 -17.10 -13.55 1.17
CA MET A 115 -17.57 -14.30 0.01
C MET A 115 -18.08 -15.69 0.42
N THR A 116 -17.32 -16.43 1.24
CA THR A 116 -17.72 -17.76 1.72
C THR A 116 -19.01 -17.70 2.56
N ALA A 117 -19.17 -16.69 3.42
CA ALA A 117 -20.38 -16.53 4.22
C ALA A 117 -21.65 -16.32 3.37
N VAL A 118 -21.53 -15.64 2.23
CA VAL A 118 -22.64 -15.35 1.33
C VAL A 118 -22.93 -16.50 0.36
N ILE A 119 -21.90 -17.23 -0.09
CA ILE A 119 -22.03 -18.39 -0.99
C ILE A 119 -22.94 -19.49 -0.41
N LEU A 120 -22.97 -19.67 0.92
CA LEU A 120 -23.81 -20.67 1.58
C LEU A 120 -25.33 -20.49 1.33
N TYR A 121 -25.75 -19.28 0.94
CA TYR A 121 -27.16 -18.92 0.76
C TYR A 121 -27.56 -18.69 -0.70
N ALA A 122 -26.72 -19.12 -1.65
CA ALA A 122 -26.96 -18.94 -3.07
C ALA A 122 -26.50 -20.14 -3.90
N ASP A 123 -27.01 -20.24 -5.12
CA ASP A 123 -26.63 -21.31 -6.03
C ASP A 123 -25.17 -21.19 -6.49
N ARG A 124 -24.57 -22.34 -6.80
CA ARG A 124 -23.16 -22.44 -7.16
C ARG A 124 -22.89 -21.74 -8.50
N ASN A 125 -22.05 -20.71 -8.48
CA ASN A 125 -21.66 -19.94 -9.67
C ASN A 125 -20.22 -20.32 -10.11
N ARG A 126 -19.95 -20.25 -11.42
CA ARG A 126 -18.66 -20.69 -12.04
C ARG A 126 -17.44 -19.92 -11.52
N PHE A 127 -17.64 -18.67 -11.09
CA PHE A 127 -16.57 -17.76 -10.63
C PHE A 127 -16.19 -17.91 -9.15
N GLN A 128 -16.88 -18.75 -8.37
CA GLN A 128 -16.66 -18.86 -6.91
C GLN A 128 -15.27 -19.43 -6.56
N ASN A 129 -14.65 -20.18 -7.46
CA ASN A 129 -13.34 -20.81 -7.21
C ASN A 129 -12.14 -19.90 -7.59
N LEU A 130 -12.34 -18.94 -8.50
CA LEU A 130 -11.26 -18.08 -9.00
C LEU A 130 -10.55 -17.29 -7.89
N PRO A 131 -11.25 -16.66 -6.93
CA PRO A 131 -10.58 -15.96 -5.83
C PRO A 131 -9.72 -16.86 -4.95
N ALA A 132 -10.11 -18.13 -4.78
CA ALA A 132 -9.35 -19.11 -4.00
C ALA A 132 -8.04 -19.51 -4.70
N TYR A 133 -8.06 -19.68 -6.03
CA TYR A 133 -6.84 -19.92 -6.81
C TYR A 133 -5.90 -18.72 -6.77
N LEU A 134 -6.43 -17.50 -6.96
CA LEU A 134 -5.62 -16.28 -6.89
C LEU A 134 -5.01 -16.07 -5.50
N ARG A 135 -5.73 -16.44 -4.43
CA ARG A 135 -5.21 -16.45 -3.06
C ARG A 135 -4.02 -17.39 -2.92
N LEU A 136 -4.07 -18.58 -3.51
CA LEU A 136 -2.96 -19.53 -3.47
C LEU A 136 -1.72 -18.97 -4.16
N ILE A 137 -1.89 -18.39 -5.36
CA ILE A 137 -0.82 -17.71 -6.10
C ILE A 137 -0.21 -16.60 -5.23
N PHE A 138 -1.05 -15.76 -4.62
CA PHE A 138 -0.61 -14.70 -3.71
C PHE A 138 0.29 -15.24 -2.58
N PHE A 139 -0.14 -16.28 -1.87
CA PHE A 139 0.66 -16.82 -0.76
C PHE A 139 1.97 -17.45 -1.22
N PHE A 140 1.95 -18.17 -2.34
CA PHE A 140 3.15 -18.77 -2.92
C PHE A 140 4.19 -17.70 -3.30
N PHE A 141 3.78 -16.68 -4.05
CA PHE A 141 4.70 -15.60 -4.44
C PHE A 141 5.07 -14.68 -3.27
N SER A 142 4.25 -14.56 -2.23
CA SER A 142 4.63 -13.87 -0.99
C SER A 142 5.83 -14.53 -0.32
N ILE A 143 5.84 -15.86 -0.23
CA ILE A 143 6.97 -16.63 0.32
C ILE A 143 8.22 -16.42 -0.53
N LEU A 144 8.10 -16.51 -1.86
CA LEU A 144 9.22 -16.24 -2.77
C LEU A 144 9.75 -14.81 -2.60
N THR A 145 8.87 -13.82 -2.50
CA THR A 145 9.25 -12.42 -2.28
C THR A 145 10.04 -12.27 -0.99
N ILE A 146 9.59 -12.89 0.11
CA ILE A 146 10.30 -12.88 1.40
C ILE A 146 11.69 -13.52 1.26
N ILE A 147 11.80 -14.69 0.64
CA ILE A 147 13.11 -15.34 0.44
C ILE A 147 14.05 -14.40 -0.33
N PHE A 148 13.57 -13.78 -1.40
CA PHE A 148 14.37 -12.88 -2.22
C PHE A 148 14.78 -11.60 -1.48
N THR A 149 14.01 -11.11 -0.48
CA THR A 149 14.48 -9.99 0.37
C THR A 149 15.79 -10.32 1.10
N PHE A 150 16.02 -11.58 1.46
CA PHE A 150 17.29 -12.01 2.06
C PHE A 150 18.40 -12.12 1.01
N VAL A 151 18.08 -12.62 -0.19
CA VAL A 151 19.07 -12.82 -1.26
C VAL A 151 19.61 -11.48 -1.77
N ILE A 152 18.74 -10.49 -2.01
CA ILE A 152 19.16 -9.18 -2.54
C ILE A 152 19.81 -8.26 -1.50
N ARG A 153 19.82 -8.67 -0.22
CA ARG A 153 20.27 -7.82 0.88
C ARG A 153 21.71 -7.34 0.68
N SER A 154 22.63 -8.24 0.33
CA SER A 154 24.04 -7.90 0.11
C SER A 154 24.21 -6.92 -1.06
N GLU A 155 23.43 -7.08 -2.13
CA GLU A 155 23.45 -6.20 -3.30
C GLU A 155 22.96 -4.79 -2.97
N LEU A 156 22.00 -4.65 -2.04
CA LEU A 156 21.49 -3.35 -1.59
C LEU A 156 22.42 -2.61 -0.63
N TYR A 157 23.26 -3.31 0.13
CA TYR A 157 24.27 -2.67 0.99
C TYR A 157 25.56 -2.32 0.22
N SER A 158 26.04 -3.22 -0.64
CA SER A 158 27.34 -3.06 -1.31
C SER A 158 27.21 -2.32 -2.65
N GLN A 159 26.86 -1.03 -2.60
CA GLN A 159 26.49 -0.28 -3.81
C GLN A 159 27.57 0.63 -4.39
N HIS A 160 28.76 0.71 -3.82
CA HIS A 160 29.77 1.67 -4.28
C HIS A 160 30.07 1.54 -5.79
N GLY A 161 30.32 0.31 -6.28
CA GLY A 161 30.59 0.07 -7.70
C GLY A 161 29.39 0.44 -8.59
N TYR A 162 28.18 0.13 -8.13
CA TYR A 162 26.95 0.45 -8.86
C TYR A 162 26.69 1.96 -8.92
N LYS A 163 26.92 2.70 -7.82
CA LYS A 163 26.79 4.16 -7.76
C LYS A 163 27.75 4.85 -8.75
N LEU A 164 29.00 4.37 -8.86
CA LEU A 164 29.96 4.87 -9.85
C LEU A 164 29.46 4.66 -11.29
N LYS A 165 28.98 3.45 -11.60
CA LYS A 165 28.39 3.13 -12.92
C LYS A 165 27.20 4.03 -13.25
N MET A 166 26.33 4.30 -12.27
CA MET A 166 25.18 5.18 -12.47
C MET A 166 25.59 6.64 -12.65
N GLN A 167 26.64 7.11 -11.95
CA GLN A 167 27.16 8.47 -12.13
C GLN A 167 27.74 8.66 -13.54
N GLU A 168 28.39 7.64 -14.10
CA GLU A 168 28.85 7.67 -15.50
C GLU A 168 27.68 7.76 -16.49
N LYS A 169 26.56 7.09 -16.19
CA LYS A 169 25.36 7.08 -17.06
C LYS A 169 24.57 8.38 -17.01
N TYR A 170 24.33 8.92 -15.81
CA TYR A 170 23.42 10.06 -15.58
C TYR A 170 24.11 11.40 -15.29
N GLY A 171 25.45 11.42 -15.20
CA GLY A 171 26.23 12.60 -14.86
C GLY A 171 26.48 12.74 -13.35
N THR A 172 27.12 13.84 -12.95
CA THR A 172 27.53 14.09 -11.56
C THR A 172 26.33 14.12 -10.62
N PHE A 173 26.37 13.30 -9.57
CA PHE A 173 25.32 13.25 -8.57
C PHE A 173 25.55 14.24 -7.42
N PRO A 174 24.47 14.72 -6.78
CA PRO A 174 24.57 15.44 -5.52
C PRO A 174 25.25 14.60 -4.43
N ASP A 175 25.98 15.25 -3.52
CA ASP A 175 26.73 14.57 -2.45
C ASP A 175 25.84 13.67 -1.57
N TYR A 176 24.59 14.06 -1.35
CA TYR A 176 23.66 13.29 -0.51
C TYR A 176 23.28 11.92 -1.12
N PHE A 177 23.39 11.71 -2.44
CA PHE A 177 23.16 10.40 -3.06
C PHE A 177 24.20 9.34 -2.65
N TRP A 178 25.36 9.80 -2.19
CA TRP A 178 26.45 8.93 -1.76
C TRP A 178 26.30 8.44 -0.31
N CYS A 179 25.38 9.04 0.45
CA CYS A 179 25.12 8.67 1.83
C CYS A 179 24.35 7.33 1.96
N GLN A 180 24.36 6.77 3.17
CA GLN A 180 23.74 5.47 3.49
C GLN A 180 22.21 5.52 3.52
N ASN A 181 21.62 6.71 3.64
CA ASN A 181 20.19 6.93 3.55
C ASN A 181 19.63 6.75 2.13
N CYS A 182 20.50 6.65 1.13
CA CYS A 182 20.14 6.48 -0.27
C CYS A 182 20.72 5.18 -0.85
N PHE A 183 19.85 4.38 -1.46
CA PHE A 183 20.23 3.18 -2.20
C PHE A 183 19.65 3.20 -3.61
N PHE A 184 20.35 2.57 -4.54
CA PHE A 184 19.94 2.38 -5.92
C PHE A 184 19.20 1.07 -6.07
N MET A 185 18.24 1.05 -6.99
CA MET A 185 17.59 -0.16 -7.43
C MET A 185 18.43 -0.81 -8.52
N VAL A 186 18.94 -2.01 -8.24
CA VAL A 186 19.98 -2.68 -9.04
C VAL A 186 19.34 -3.45 -10.20
N PHE A 187 18.74 -2.74 -11.16
CA PHE A 187 18.03 -3.37 -12.29
C PHE A 187 18.93 -4.09 -13.30
N ASP A 188 20.25 -4.11 -13.09
CA ASP A 188 21.18 -4.94 -13.87
C ASP A 188 21.38 -6.35 -13.27
N SER A 189 20.92 -6.57 -12.04
CA SER A 189 21.01 -7.86 -11.35
C SER A 189 19.79 -8.72 -11.65
N ILE A 190 20.02 -9.93 -12.16
CA ILE A 190 18.96 -10.91 -12.41
C ILE A 190 18.21 -11.22 -11.10
N THR A 191 18.92 -11.33 -9.98
CA THR A 191 18.33 -11.58 -8.66
C THR A 191 17.36 -10.47 -8.27
N TYR A 192 17.77 -9.21 -8.47
CA TYR A 192 16.96 -8.04 -8.15
C TYR A 192 15.74 -7.92 -9.07
N ILE A 193 15.91 -8.20 -10.37
CA ILE A 193 14.81 -8.25 -11.34
C ILE A 193 13.79 -9.34 -10.93
N LEU A 194 14.25 -10.54 -10.58
CA LEU A 194 13.39 -11.63 -10.13
C LEU A 194 12.61 -11.27 -8.86
N PHE A 195 13.29 -10.66 -7.87
CA PHE A 195 12.64 -10.11 -6.68
C PHE A 195 11.48 -9.16 -7.05
N PHE A 196 11.73 -8.23 -7.97
CA PHE A 196 10.72 -7.29 -8.44
C PHE A 196 9.55 -7.96 -9.13
N ILE A 197 9.81 -8.93 -10.03
CA ILE A 197 8.77 -9.69 -10.72
C ILE A 197 7.90 -10.44 -9.71
N PHE A 198 8.50 -11.12 -8.73
CA PHE A 198 7.75 -11.84 -7.70
C PHE A 198 6.93 -10.91 -6.81
N GLY A 199 7.48 -9.76 -6.42
CA GLY A 199 6.75 -8.74 -5.69
C GLY A 199 5.53 -8.22 -6.48
N TYR A 200 5.70 -8.00 -7.79
CA TYR A 200 4.62 -7.52 -8.64
C TYR A 200 3.51 -8.57 -8.88
N ILE A 201 3.90 -9.84 -9.09
CA ILE A 201 2.94 -10.95 -9.15
C ILE A 201 2.18 -11.06 -7.82
N THR A 202 2.87 -10.92 -6.69
CA THR A 202 2.24 -10.93 -5.36
C THR A 202 1.22 -9.80 -5.21
N LEU A 203 1.59 -8.57 -5.54
CA LEU A 203 0.70 -7.41 -5.46
C LEU A 203 -0.52 -7.57 -6.37
N THR A 204 -0.30 -7.97 -7.63
CA THR A 204 -1.37 -8.14 -8.62
C THR A 204 -2.31 -9.28 -8.24
N SER A 205 -1.79 -10.43 -7.80
CA SER A 205 -2.62 -11.57 -7.39
C SER A 205 -3.44 -11.27 -6.13
N SER A 206 -2.90 -10.48 -5.18
CA SER A 206 -3.64 -9.96 -4.03
C SER A 206 -4.83 -9.09 -4.47
N ILE A 207 -4.56 -8.09 -5.32
CA ILE A 207 -5.57 -7.17 -5.87
C ILE A 207 -6.66 -7.93 -6.61
N MET A 208 -6.27 -8.87 -7.48
CA MET A 208 -7.22 -9.68 -8.23
C MET A 208 -8.03 -10.61 -7.32
N SER A 209 -7.42 -11.25 -6.32
CA SER A 209 -8.12 -12.13 -5.38
C SER A 209 -9.16 -11.34 -4.57
N ALA A 210 -8.77 -10.17 -4.06
CA ALA A 210 -9.64 -9.24 -3.35
C ALA A 210 -10.80 -8.76 -4.25
N GLY A 211 -10.47 -8.24 -5.44
CA GLY A 211 -11.45 -7.73 -6.40
C GLY A 211 -12.45 -8.80 -6.88
N CYS A 212 -11.97 -9.99 -7.23
CA CYS A 212 -12.85 -11.09 -7.62
C CYS A 212 -13.72 -11.57 -6.45
N SER A 213 -13.20 -11.60 -5.21
CA SER A 213 -14.01 -11.93 -4.03
C SER A 213 -15.13 -10.91 -3.80
N ALA A 214 -14.81 -9.62 -3.94
CA ALA A 214 -15.79 -8.54 -3.84
C ALA A 214 -16.85 -8.65 -4.95
N PHE A 215 -16.43 -8.90 -6.19
CA PHE A 215 -17.32 -9.06 -7.34
C PHE A 215 -18.27 -10.26 -7.20
N VAL A 216 -17.76 -11.41 -6.76
CA VAL A 216 -18.60 -12.60 -6.50
C VAL A 216 -19.59 -12.30 -5.38
N THR A 217 -19.14 -11.65 -4.29
CA THR A 217 -20.02 -11.25 -3.18
C THR A 217 -21.14 -10.31 -3.66
N TYR A 218 -20.79 -9.30 -4.45
CA TYR A 218 -21.74 -8.36 -5.04
C TYR A 218 -22.77 -9.08 -5.91
N THR A 219 -22.31 -9.93 -6.82
CA THR A 219 -23.17 -10.68 -7.74
C THR A 219 -24.18 -11.55 -6.99
N ILE A 220 -23.74 -12.21 -5.92
CA ILE A 220 -24.62 -13.06 -5.12
C ILE A 220 -25.63 -12.22 -4.34
N LEU A 221 -25.21 -11.12 -3.70
CA LEU A 221 -26.10 -10.26 -2.92
C LEU A 221 -27.14 -9.54 -3.79
N ASN A 222 -26.85 -9.33 -5.07
CA ASN A 222 -27.79 -8.76 -6.05
C ASN A 222 -28.62 -9.82 -6.80
N SER A 223 -28.44 -11.11 -6.51
CA SER A 223 -29.17 -12.20 -7.18
C SER A 223 -30.59 -12.35 -6.65
N SER A 224 -31.53 -12.72 -7.53
CA SER A 224 -32.90 -13.10 -7.16
C SER A 224 -32.97 -14.46 -6.44
N THR A 225 -31.93 -15.29 -6.53
CA THR A 225 -31.84 -16.61 -5.89
C THR A 225 -31.34 -16.57 -4.45
N LEU A 226 -31.10 -15.37 -3.92
CA LEU A 226 -30.55 -15.17 -2.57
C LEU A 226 -31.56 -15.58 -1.49
N ARG A 227 -31.18 -16.53 -0.62
CA ARG A 227 -32.02 -17.02 0.49
C ARG A 227 -31.86 -16.21 1.80
N LEU A 228 -31.34 -14.99 1.73
CA LEU A 228 -31.16 -14.08 2.87
C LEU A 228 -32.28 -13.05 2.96
N SER A 229 -32.58 -12.58 4.17
CA SER A 229 -33.54 -11.47 4.35
C SER A 229 -33.04 -10.20 3.66
N ARG A 230 -33.95 -9.40 3.09
CA ARG A 230 -33.60 -8.11 2.44
C ARG A 230 -32.80 -7.18 3.38
N LYS A 231 -33.14 -7.20 4.67
CA LYS A 231 -32.48 -6.39 5.71
C LYS A 231 -31.03 -6.84 5.93
N THR A 232 -30.77 -8.15 5.96
CA THR A 232 -29.42 -8.72 6.13
C THR A 232 -28.58 -8.50 4.87
N ALA A 233 -29.16 -8.71 3.68
CA ALA A 233 -28.49 -8.49 2.40
C ALA A 233 -28.03 -7.03 2.24
N ALA A 234 -28.90 -6.06 2.56
CA ALA A 234 -28.55 -4.64 2.54
C ALA A 234 -27.41 -4.29 3.53
N GLY A 235 -27.39 -4.94 4.70
CA GLY A 235 -26.28 -4.81 5.65
C GLY A 235 -24.96 -5.32 5.08
N GLN A 236 -24.95 -6.50 4.45
CA GLN A 236 -23.76 -7.05 3.80
C GLN A 236 -23.26 -6.18 2.63
N MET A 237 -24.18 -5.59 1.85
CA MET A 237 -23.83 -4.66 0.76
C MET A 237 -23.18 -3.37 1.26
N ASN A 238 -23.69 -2.76 2.35
CA ASN A 238 -23.08 -1.55 2.89
C ASN A 238 -21.63 -1.79 3.34
N VAL A 239 -21.39 -2.92 4.01
CA VAL A 239 -20.02 -3.25 4.43
C VAL A 239 -19.14 -3.60 3.24
N LEU A 240 -19.67 -4.29 2.21
CA LEU A 240 -18.94 -4.54 0.98
C LEU A 240 -18.53 -3.23 0.29
N TYR A 241 -19.43 -2.24 0.20
CA TYR A 241 -19.11 -0.95 -0.41
C TYR A 241 -18.04 -0.18 0.37
N SER A 242 -18.13 -0.14 1.70
CA SER A 242 -17.10 0.47 2.54
C SER A 242 -15.73 -0.21 2.32
N LEU A 243 -15.70 -1.55 2.30
CA LEU A 243 -14.46 -2.29 2.11
C LEU A 243 -13.86 -2.12 0.70
N VAL A 244 -14.71 -2.07 -0.32
CA VAL A 244 -14.30 -1.78 -1.70
C VAL A 244 -13.77 -0.36 -1.82
N ALA A 245 -14.40 0.61 -1.16
CA ALA A 245 -13.92 1.98 -1.18
C ALA A 245 -12.52 2.11 -0.53
N ALA A 246 -12.33 1.51 0.65
CA ALA A 246 -11.02 1.46 1.30
C ALA A 246 -9.97 0.77 0.41
N PHE A 247 -10.34 -0.32 -0.27
CA PHE A 247 -9.48 -1.02 -1.22
C PHE A 247 -9.09 -0.14 -2.42
N MET A 248 -10.03 0.64 -2.98
CA MET A 248 -9.75 1.53 -4.11
C MET A 248 -8.73 2.61 -3.74
N VAL A 249 -8.78 3.14 -2.52
CA VAL A 249 -7.77 4.10 -2.07
C VAL A 249 -6.39 3.44 -2.02
N HIS A 250 -6.26 2.25 -1.44
CA HIS A 250 -4.97 1.53 -1.46
C HIS A 250 -4.50 1.23 -2.90
N LEU A 251 -5.40 0.87 -3.81
CA LEU A 251 -5.09 0.67 -5.22
C LEU A 251 -4.51 1.95 -5.86
N PHE A 252 -5.19 3.09 -5.72
CA PHE A 252 -4.75 4.33 -6.36
C PHE A 252 -3.45 4.88 -5.76
N PHE A 253 -3.28 4.81 -4.43
CA PHE A 253 -2.15 5.43 -3.76
C PHE A 253 -0.92 4.53 -3.64
N ILE A 254 -1.07 3.21 -3.77
CA ILE A 254 0.06 2.28 -3.75
C ILE A 254 0.34 1.79 -5.18
N PHE A 255 -0.62 1.16 -5.84
CA PHE A 255 -0.37 0.47 -7.11
C PHE A 255 0.03 1.43 -8.24
N VAL A 256 -0.64 2.58 -8.37
CA VAL A 256 -0.35 3.54 -9.45
C VAL A 256 1.06 4.13 -9.32
N PRO A 257 1.50 4.67 -8.17
CA PRO A 257 2.88 5.16 -8.03
C PRO A 257 3.94 4.08 -8.24
N PHE A 258 3.72 2.85 -7.76
CA PHE A 258 4.66 1.75 -8.02
C PHE A 258 4.75 1.42 -9.51
N MET A 259 3.61 1.42 -10.22
CA MET A 259 3.58 1.19 -11.66
C MET A 259 4.23 2.31 -12.45
N THR A 260 3.92 3.57 -12.16
CA THR A 260 4.54 4.72 -12.82
C THR A 260 6.06 4.70 -12.63
N TYR A 261 6.52 4.41 -11.41
CA TYR A 261 7.94 4.30 -11.11
C TYR A 261 8.59 3.14 -11.89
N PHE A 262 7.97 1.97 -11.91
CA PHE A 262 8.48 0.81 -12.64
C PHE A 262 8.57 1.10 -14.14
N THR A 263 7.50 1.60 -14.75
CA THR A 263 7.47 1.97 -16.16
C THR A 263 8.54 3.02 -16.49
N ALA A 264 8.75 4.02 -15.63
CA ALA A 264 9.76 5.06 -15.85
C ALA A 264 11.21 4.54 -15.80
N ASN A 265 11.47 3.43 -15.10
CA ASN A 265 12.81 2.85 -14.99
C ASN A 265 13.06 1.69 -15.98
N PHE A 266 12.02 0.96 -16.39
CA PHE A 266 12.13 -0.14 -17.36
C PHE A 266 11.95 0.29 -18.82
N ILE A 267 11.01 1.21 -19.07
CA ILE A 267 10.90 1.84 -20.39
C ILE A 267 11.95 2.94 -20.41
N ASN A 268 13.18 2.54 -20.77
CA ASN A 268 14.31 3.44 -21.02
C ASN A 268 13.84 4.60 -21.91
N ILE A 269 13.50 5.73 -21.29
CA ILE A 269 13.63 7.00 -21.98
C ILE A 269 15.14 7.23 -21.96
N ASP A 270 15.82 6.83 -23.03
CA ASP A 270 17.22 7.18 -23.26
C ASP A 270 17.31 8.71 -23.24
N PHE A 271 17.59 9.28 -22.07
CA PHE A 271 17.91 10.69 -21.96
C PHE A 271 19.34 10.84 -22.50
N PRO A 272 19.52 11.47 -23.69
CA PRO A 272 20.86 11.66 -24.23
C PRO A 272 21.70 12.48 -23.24
N ARG A 273 22.97 12.11 -23.11
CA ARG A 273 24.02 12.72 -22.26
C ARG A 273 24.05 14.26 -22.31
N ASN A 274 23.49 14.86 -23.35
CA ASN A 274 23.52 16.29 -23.64
C ASN A 274 22.24 17.06 -23.25
N SER A 275 21.18 16.38 -22.76
CA SER A 275 19.92 17.03 -22.35
C SER A 275 19.81 17.31 -20.85
N ILE A 276 20.73 16.78 -20.04
CA ILE A 276 20.85 17.10 -18.60
C ILE A 276 21.62 18.41 -18.47
N SER A 277 20.94 19.50 -18.83
CA SER A 277 21.36 20.89 -18.62
C SER A 277 21.42 21.20 -17.11
N PRO A 278 22.16 22.23 -16.64
CA PRO A 278 22.24 22.63 -15.21
C PRO A 278 20.88 22.95 -14.55
N ASN A 279 19.80 22.97 -15.34
CA ASN A 279 18.42 23.15 -14.93
C ASN A 279 17.77 21.93 -14.27
N LEU A 280 18.52 20.87 -13.89
CA LEU A 280 17.97 19.80 -13.04
C LEU A 280 17.49 20.34 -11.67
N LYS A 281 18.03 21.49 -11.23
CA LYS A 281 17.54 22.26 -10.07
C LYS A 281 16.08 22.71 -10.19
N THR A 282 15.55 22.86 -11.40
CA THR A 282 14.23 23.49 -11.64
C THR A 282 13.10 22.48 -11.80
N ILE A 283 13.40 21.20 -12.05
CA ILE A 283 12.39 20.13 -12.30
C ILE A 283 12.32 19.11 -11.14
N GLU A 284 13.38 18.97 -10.34
CA GLU A 284 13.38 18.17 -9.10
C GLU A 284 12.23 18.50 -8.13
N PRO A 285 11.86 19.78 -7.87
CA PRO A 285 10.79 20.06 -6.91
C PRO A 285 9.42 19.60 -7.41
N TYR A 286 9.13 19.68 -8.71
CA TYR A 286 7.81 19.34 -9.26
C TYR A 286 7.59 17.83 -9.41
N ARG A 287 8.64 17.04 -9.68
CA ARG A 287 8.53 15.58 -9.83
C ARG A 287 8.64 14.84 -8.49
N SER A 288 9.37 15.41 -7.52
CA SER A 288 9.40 14.91 -6.14
C SER A 288 8.16 15.28 -5.33
N LEU A 289 7.47 16.39 -5.65
CA LEU A 289 6.20 16.78 -5.01
C LEU A 289 5.12 15.70 -5.16
N ILE A 290 5.02 15.12 -6.36
CA ILE A 290 4.03 14.08 -6.65
C ILE A 290 4.25 12.90 -5.69
N TYR A 291 5.50 12.49 -5.43
CA TYR A 291 5.81 11.37 -4.53
C TYR A 291 5.81 11.69 -3.03
N ASN A 292 6.13 12.92 -2.64
CA ASN A 292 6.16 13.35 -1.23
C ASN A 292 4.76 13.46 -0.61
N ASP A 293 3.75 13.84 -1.40
CA ASP A 293 2.39 14.07 -0.93
C ASP A 293 1.46 12.88 -1.16
N HIS A 294 1.94 11.65 -1.38
CA HIS A 294 1.05 10.52 -1.67
C HIS A 294 0.25 10.01 -0.46
N ASN A 295 0.73 10.20 0.77
CA ASN A 295 0.01 9.72 1.96
C ASN A 295 -1.07 10.71 2.43
N ALA A 296 -0.87 12.03 2.32
CA ALA A 296 -1.84 12.98 2.86
C ALA A 296 -3.21 12.94 2.14
N PRO A 297 -3.33 13.12 0.82
CA PRO A 297 -4.60 13.12 0.08
C PRO A 297 -5.27 11.75 0.07
N GLY A 298 -4.50 10.66 0.04
CA GLY A 298 -5.02 9.30 0.11
C GLY A 298 -5.66 9.02 1.45
N THR A 299 -5.00 9.42 2.54
CA THR A 299 -5.58 9.39 3.87
C THR A 299 -6.79 10.32 3.97
N TRP A 300 -6.81 11.54 3.39
CA TRP A 300 -7.99 12.43 3.39
C TRP A 300 -9.18 11.89 2.58
N ILE A 301 -8.94 11.17 1.48
CA ILE A 301 -10.00 10.54 0.67
C ILE A 301 -10.54 9.29 1.37
N LEU A 302 -9.67 8.46 1.97
CA LEU A 302 -10.06 7.40 2.92
C LEU A 302 -10.87 8.00 4.08
N LEU A 303 -10.43 9.11 4.65
CA LEU A 303 -11.09 9.84 5.74
C LEU A 303 -12.49 10.29 5.34
N CYS A 304 -12.65 10.94 4.20
CA CYS A 304 -13.94 11.45 3.74
C CYS A 304 -14.89 10.30 3.38
N ILE A 305 -14.38 9.22 2.79
CA ILE A 305 -15.22 8.08 2.40
C ILE A 305 -15.57 7.21 3.62
N ASP A 306 -14.61 6.88 4.48
CA ASP A 306 -14.83 6.10 5.70
C ASP A 306 -15.62 6.92 6.75
N ILE A 307 -15.37 8.21 6.97
CA ILE A 307 -16.24 9.02 7.84
C ILE A 307 -17.66 9.09 7.26
N ALA A 308 -17.83 9.31 5.94
CA ALA A 308 -19.18 9.42 5.37
C ALA A 308 -19.95 8.08 5.35
N PHE A 309 -19.27 6.95 5.13
CA PHE A 309 -19.89 5.61 5.10
C PHE A 309 -20.00 4.99 6.49
N ASP A 310 -18.97 5.12 7.32
CA ASP A 310 -18.94 4.57 8.68
C ASP A 310 -19.84 5.40 9.60
N TRP A 311 -19.96 6.74 9.45
CA TRP A 311 -20.95 7.52 10.24
C TRP A 311 -22.40 7.06 10.01
N LYS A 312 -22.80 6.79 8.76
CA LYS A 312 -24.15 6.27 8.46
C LYS A 312 -24.36 4.84 8.93
N THR A 313 -23.31 4.02 8.93
CA THR A 313 -23.36 2.62 9.38
C THR A 313 -23.32 2.54 10.91
N LEU A 314 -22.50 3.35 11.57
CA LEU A 314 -22.38 3.51 13.01
C LEU A 314 -23.60 4.18 13.64
N GLN A 315 -24.23 5.16 12.98
CA GLN A 315 -25.53 5.68 13.43
C GLN A 315 -26.58 4.57 13.47
N LYS A 316 -26.62 3.69 12.45
CA LYS A 316 -27.56 2.56 12.40
C LYS A 316 -27.23 1.46 13.41
N CYS A 317 -25.96 1.27 13.77
CA CYS A 317 -25.54 0.35 14.83
C CYS A 317 -25.80 0.92 16.23
N CYS A 318 -25.53 2.20 16.47
CA CYS A 318 -25.81 2.86 17.76
C CYS A 318 -27.30 3.05 18.02
N GLN A 319 -28.11 3.36 16.98
CA GLN A 319 -29.58 3.39 17.13
C GLN A 319 -30.19 2.02 17.46
N ARG A 320 -29.49 0.91 17.17
CA ARG A 320 -29.94 -0.44 17.56
C ARG A 320 -29.57 -0.82 18.99
N ALA A 321 -28.49 -0.26 19.53
CA ALA A 321 -28.09 -0.50 20.91
C ALA A 321 -28.87 0.35 21.94
N SER A 322 -29.72 1.29 21.48
CA SER A 322 -30.59 2.10 22.35
C SER A 322 -32.07 1.73 22.24
N ILE A 323 -32.40 0.65 21.54
CA ILE A 323 -33.79 0.15 21.33
C ILE A 323 -33.97 -1.27 21.89
N ASP A 324 -32.89 -1.92 22.35
CA ASP A 324 -32.91 -3.15 23.16
C ASP A 324 -32.51 -2.82 24.60
#